data_AF-A0A0P0CJE7-F1
#
_entry.id   AF-A0A0P0CJE7-F1
#
_cell.length_a   1.000
_cell.length_b   1.000
_cell.length_c   1.000
_cell.angle_alpha   90.00
_cell.angle_beta   90.00
_cell.angle_gamma   90.00
#
_symmetry.space_group_name_H-M   'P 1'
#
loop_
_entity.id
_entity.type
_entity.pdbx_description
1 polymer ?
#
loop_
_entity_poly.entity_id
_entity_poly.type
_entity_poly.pdbx_seq_one_letter_code
_entity_poly.pdbx_strand_id
1 'polypeptide(L)'
;MEIDSTEDFLKKFDYNYQRNNNQLIIEMDFSQKISIDFSNPEKVKITNKVIGWNFLTGIINMTIKNAAIFNLISGLILGFIFFFIDIKTGIFFLIALVIWVLSWYTFYLSKTDTLKHFLINWSK
;
A
#
# COMPACT_ATOMS: atom_id res chain seq x y z
N MET A 1 15.53 10.93 12.15
CA MET A 1 14.42 11.41 11.29
C MET A 1 13.48 12.25 12.12
N GLU A 2 13.43 13.55 11.83
CA GLU A 2 12.59 14.52 12.53
C GLU A 2 11.41 14.93 11.65
N ILE A 3 10.32 15.38 12.28
CA ILE A 3 9.08 15.73 11.56
C ILE A 3 9.30 16.91 10.62
N ASP A 4 10.01 17.96 11.05
CA ASP A 4 10.20 19.17 10.25
C ASP A 4 11.15 18.90 9.06
N SER A 5 12.24 18.16 9.27
CA SER A 5 13.14 17.69 8.19
C SER A 5 12.40 16.81 7.16
N THR A 6 11.48 15.95 7.62
CA THR A 6 10.64 15.12 6.75
C THR A 6 9.68 16.00 5.94
N GLU A 7 9.10 17.02 6.57
CA GLU A 7 8.19 17.94 5.91
C GLU A 7 8.90 18.77 4.82
N ASP A 8 10.12 19.23 5.09
CA ASP A 8 10.96 19.94 4.11
C ASP A 8 11.27 19.09 2.88
N PHE A 9 11.55 17.79 3.08
CA PHE A 9 11.68 16.85 1.97
C PHE A 9 10.40 16.80 1.14
N LEU A 10 9.24 16.61 1.79
CA LEU A 10 7.97 16.46 1.10
C LEU A 10 7.61 17.72 0.29
N LYS A 11 7.83 18.91 0.86
CA LYS A 11 7.66 20.20 0.17
C LYS A 11 8.60 20.33 -1.02
N LYS A 12 9.88 20.01 -0.84
CA LYS A 12 10.91 20.16 -1.88
C LYS A 12 10.63 19.32 -3.12
N PHE A 13 10.02 18.14 -2.94
CA PHE A 13 9.69 17.21 -4.02
C PHE A 13 8.20 17.21 -4.40
N ASP A 14 7.46 18.24 -3.98
CA ASP A 14 6.05 18.46 -4.34
C ASP A 14 5.12 17.27 -4.03
N TYR A 15 5.34 16.61 -2.87
CA TYR A 15 4.44 15.59 -2.39
C TYR A 15 3.16 16.21 -1.81
N ASN A 16 2.02 15.60 -2.08
CA ASN A 16 0.78 15.91 -1.38
C ASN A 16 0.78 15.23 0.00
N TYR A 17 0.66 16.00 1.07
CA TYR A 17 0.62 15.47 2.43
C TYR A 17 -0.20 16.35 3.38
N GLN A 18 -0.59 15.77 4.51
CA GLN A 18 -1.29 16.44 5.61
C GLN A 18 -0.49 16.26 6.91
N ARG A 19 -0.34 17.33 7.69
CA ARG A 19 0.27 17.28 9.02
C ARG A 19 -0.81 17.35 10.10
N ASN A 20 -0.82 16.34 10.97
CA ASN A 20 -1.69 16.24 12.13
C ASN A 20 -0.84 16.07 13.39
N ASN A 21 -0.48 17.17 14.06
CA ASN A 21 0.41 17.19 15.23
C ASN A 21 1.74 16.44 14.97
N ASN A 22 1.88 15.25 15.56
CA ASN A 22 3.07 14.39 15.48
C ASN A 22 2.97 13.34 14.37
N GLN A 23 2.04 13.51 13.42
CA GLN A 23 1.86 12.61 12.29
C GLN A 23 1.88 13.35 10.95
N LEU A 24 2.51 12.72 9.97
CA LEU A 24 2.43 13.12 8.56
C LEU A 24 1.69 12.03 7.78
N ILE A 25 0.70 12.42 7.00
CA ILE A 25 -0.06 11.54 6.12
C ILE A 25 0.23 11.97 4.69
N ILE A 26 0.98 11.14 3.97
CA ILE A 26 1.39 11.37 2.60
C ILE A 26 0.40 10.68 1.68
N GLU A 27 -0.19 11.44 0.77
CA GLU A 27 -1.10 10.94 -0.26
C GLU A 27 -0.28 10.54 -1.49
N MET A 28 -0.29 9.25 -1.79
CA MET A 28 0.40 8.68 -2.95
C MET A 28 -0.64 8.33 -4.02
N ASP A 29 -0.19 8.17 -5.26
CA ASP A 29 -1.08 7.74 -6.35
C ASP A 29 -1.73 6.37 -6.08
N PHE A 30 -2.78 6.06 -6.85
CA PHE A 30 -3.53 4.80 -6.78
C PHE A 30 -4.11 4.54 -5.38
N SER A 31 -4.60 5.61 -4.76
CA SER A 31 -5.31 5.56 -3.47
C SER A 31 -4.46 4.98 -2.32
N GLN A 32 -3.14 5.07 -2.44
CA GLN A 32 -2.20 4.68 -1.40
C GLN A 32 -1.96 5.85 -0.46
N LYS A 33 -1.95 5.58 0.84
CA LYS A 33 -1.54 6.54 1.89
C LYS A 33 -0.41 5.97 2.72
N ILE A 34 0.57 6.82 3.01
CA ILE A 34 1.68 6.51 3.91
C ILE A 34 1.56 7.41 5.13
N SER A 35 1.44 6.81 6.31
CA SER A 35 1.36 7.53 7.56
C SER A 35 2.65 7.35 8.34
N ILE A 36 3.28 8.47 8.70
CA ILE A 36 4.50 8.53 9.49
C ILE A 36 4.15 9.12 10.84
N ASP A 37 4.39 8.35 11.90
CA ASP A 37 4.09 8.72 13.27
C ASP A 37 5.38 8.98 14.06
N PHE A 38 5.55 10.23 14.49
CA PHE A 38 6.68 10.76 15.26
C PHE A 38 6.37 10.87 16.76
N SER A 39 5.24 10.33 17.23
CA SER A 39 4.84 10.44 18.64
C SER A 39 5.84 9.77 19.59
N ASN A 40 6.61 8.80 19.11
CA ASN A 40 7.73 8.22 19.84
C ASN A 40 9.07 8.74 19.27
N PRO A 41 9.85 9.53 20.03
CA PRO A 41 11.11 10.09 19.56
C PRO A 41 12.20 9.03 19.30
N GLU A 42 12.13 7.86 19.93
CA GLU A 42 13.10 6.77 19.71
C GLU A 42 12.75 5.90 18.50
N LYS A 43 11.48 5.92 18.06
CA LYS A 43 10.99 5.02 17.01
C LYS A 43 9.88 5.65 16.18
N VAL A 44 10.28 6.23 15.05
CA VAL A 44 9.33 6.68 14.04
C VAL A 44 8.67 5.48 13.36
N LYS A 45 7.33 5.47 13.34
CA LYS A 45 6.54 4.37 12.76
C LYS A 45 5.99 4.78 11.39
N ILE A 46 6.44 4.10 10.34
CA ILE A 46 5.94 4.30 8.97
C ILE A 46 4.99 3.17 8.63
N THR A 47 3.75 3.50 8.31
CA THR A 47 2.70 2.55 7.92
C THR A 47 2.12 2.90 6.57
N ASN A 48 1.60 1.90 5.87
CA ASN A 48 0.94 2.06 4.58
C ASN A 48 -0.50 1.55 4.65
N LYS A 49 -1.38 2.20 3.87
CA LYS A 49 -2.75 1.77 3.63
C LYS A 49 -3.11 2.02 2.17
N VAL A 50 -3.96 1.16 1.63
CA VAL A 50 -4.72 1.43 0.41
C VAL A 50 -6.13 1.80 0.88
N ILE A 51 -6.61 2.95 0.43
CA ILE A 51 -7.90 3.52 0.85
C ILE A 51 -8.79 3.81 -0.35
N GLY A 52 -10.08 4.09 -0.13
CA GLY A 52 -11.00 4.49 -1.20
C GLY A 52 -11.15 3.41 -2.28
N TRP A 53 -11.75 3.77 -3.43
CA TRP A 53 -11.94 2.83 -4.53
C TRP A 53 -10.60 2.47 -5.19
N ASN A 54 -10.23 1.19 -5.15
CA ASN A 54 -9.02 0.68 -5.80
C ASN A 54 -9.16 -0.79 -6.21
N PHE A 55 -8.22 -1.22 -7.07
CA PHE A 55 -8.21 -2.54 -7.70
C PHE A 55 -7.93 -3.72 -6.78
N LEU A 56 -7.43 -3.48 -5.56
CA LEU A 56 -7.14 -4.55 -4.60
C LEU A 56 -8.27 -4.70 -3.56
N THR A 57 -8.81 -3.60 -3.06
CA THR A 57 -9.65 -3.66 -1.85
C THR A 57 -11.06 -3.13 -2.09
N GLY A 58 -11.39 -2.74 -3.32
CA GLY A 58 -12.65 -2.08 -3.62
C GLY A 58 -12.73 -0.80 -2.80
N ILE A 59 -13.68 -0.71 -1.89
CA ILE A 59 -13.88 0.45 -0.99
C ILE A 59 -13.31 0.26 0.41
N ILE A 60 -12.72 -0.91 0.71
CA ILE A 60 -12.31 -1.26 2.06
C ILE A 60 -10.90 -0.73 2.33
N ASN A 61 -10.76 0.11 3.36
CA ASN A 61 -9.47 0.65 3.77
C ASN A 61 -8.66 -0.41 4.53
N MET A 62 -7.46 -0.76 4.04
CA MET A 62 -6.61 -1.74 4.71
C MET A 62 -5.12 -1.54 4.38
N THR A 63 -4.24 -2.20 5.12
CA THR A 63 -2.80 -2.20 4.81
C THR A 63 -2.54 -2.97 3.51
N ILE A 64 -1.46 -2.67 2.80
CA ILE A 64 -1.09 -3.41 1.56
C ILE A 64 -0.96 -4.91 1.85
N LYS A 65 -0.41 -5.27 3.02
CA LYS A 65 -0.30 -6.66 3.46
C LYS A 65 -1.68 -7.33 3.60
N ASN A 66 -2.63 -6.66 4.25
CA ASN A 66 -3.97 -7.19 4.41
C ASN A 66 -4.72 -7.25 3.07
N ALA A 67 -4.47 -6.29 2.18
CA ALA A 67 -5.00 -6.29 0.82
C ALA A 67 -4.55 -7.54 0.04
N ALA A 68 -3.26 -7.89 0.10
CA ALA A 68 -2.76 -9.11 -0.54
C ALA A 68 -3.43 -10.38 0.01
N ILE A 69 -3.56 -10.50 1.34
CA ILE A 69 -4.22 -11.64 1.98
C ILE A 69 -5.69 -11.72 1.58
N PHE A 70 -6.39 -10.57 1.60
CA PHE A 70 -7.79 -10.48 1.20
C PHE A 70 -7.98 -10.97 -0.23
N ASN A 71 -7.19 -10.46 -1.19
CA ASN A 71 -7.29 -10.89 -2.58
C ASN A 71 -6.96 -12.36 -2.78
N LEU A 72 -5.98 -12.88 -2.05
CA LEU A 72 -5.63 -14.30 -2.11
C LEU A 72 -6.81 -15.18 -1.65
N ILE A 73 -7.40 -14.88 -0.49
CA ILE A 73 -8.53 -15.65 0.06
C ILE A 73 -9.75 -15.54 -0.85
N SER A 74 -10.16 -14.32 -1.21
CA SER A 74 -11.32 -14.08 -2.07
C SER A 74 -11.15 -14.73 -3.43
N GLY A 75 -9.95 -14.66 -3.98
CA GLY A 75 -9.63 -15.24 -5.27
C GLY A 75 -9.58 -16.77 -5.27
N LEU A 76 -9.14 -17.41 -4.17
CA LEU A 76 -9.25 -18.85 -4.01
C LEU A 76 -10.72 -19.30 -3.96
N ILE A 77 -11.57 -18.57 -3.22
CA ILE A 77 -13.01 -18.84 -3.16
C ILE A 77 -13.64 -18.72 -4.55
N LEU A 78 -13.35 -17.63 -5.28
CA LEU A 78 -13.84 -17.43 -6.63
C LEU A 78 -13.33 -18.49 -7.60
N GLY A 79 -12.04 -18.83 -7.54
CA GLY A 79 -11.44 -19.90 -8.35
C GLY A 79 -12.12 -21.25 -8.10
N PHE A 80 -12.44 -21.55 -6.84
CA PHE A 80 -13.20 -22.75 -6.49
C PHE A 80 -14.61 -22.78 -7.10
N ILE A 81 -15.30 -21.63 -7.13
CA ILE A 81 -16.60 -21.50 -7.80
C ILE A 81 -16.44 -21.74 -9.32
N PHE A 82 -15.43 -21.15 -9.96
CA PHE A 82 -15.20 -21.33 -11.39
C PHE A 82 -14.84 -22.78 -11.77
N PHE A 83 -14.17 -23.53 -10.88
CA PHE A 83 -13.91 -24.95 -11.10
C PHE A 83 -15.18 -25.79 -11.27
N PHE A 84 -16.30 -25.42 -10.64
CA PHE A 84 -17.58 -26.11 -10.84
C PHE A 84 -18.24 -25.81 -12.18
N ILE A 85 -17.86 -24.71 -12.83
CA ILE A 85 -18.39 -24.32 -14.14
C ILE A 85 -17.56 -25.00 -15.23
N ASP A 86 -16.24 -24.77 -15.21
CA ASP A 86 -15.28 -25.35 -16.14
C ASP A 86 -13.87 -25.30 -15.54
N ILE A 87 -13.19 -26.45 -15.53
CA ILE A 87 -11.87 -26.57 -14.91
C ILE A 87 -10.86 -25.63 -15.58
N LYS A 88 -10.86 -25.54 -16.91
CA LYS A 88 -9.90 -24.69 -17.63
C LYS A 88 -10.09 -23.23 -17.24
N THR A 89 -11.34 -22.77 -17.20
CA THR A 89 -11.70 -21.42 -16.77
C THR A 89 -11.24 -21.14 -15.35
N GLY A 90 -11.44 -22.07 -14.42
CA GLY A 90 -10.94 -21.95 -13.04
C GLY A 90 -9.41 -21.79 -12.96
N ILE A 91 -8.65 -22.59 -13.72
CA ILE A 91 -7.18 -22.49 -13.78
C ILE A 91 -6.76 -21.13 -14.36
N PHE A 92 -7.32 -20.72 -15.50
CA PHE A 92 -6.98 -19.45 -16.14
C PHE A 92 -7.30 -18.26 -15.22
N PHE A 93 -8.43 -18.30 -14.53
CA PHE A 93 -8.81 -17.29 -13.56
C PHE A 93 -7.79 -17.18 -12.42
N LEU A 94 -7.38 -18.31 -11.83
CA LEU A 94 -6.40 -18.31 -10.73
C LEU A 94 -5.03 -17.79 -11.19
N ILE A 95 -4.57 -18.16 -12.38
CA ILE A 95 -3.30 -17.65 -12.93
C ILE A 95 -3.39 -16.13 -13.12
N ALA A 96 -4.46 -15.64 -13.75
CA ALA A 96 -4.67 -14.21 -13.99
C ALA A 96 -4.74 -13.43 -12.68
N LEU A 97 -5.45 -13.96 -11.68
CA LEU A 97 -5.55 -13.38 -10.35
C LEU A 97 -4.18 -13.31 -9.67
N VAL A 98 -3.37 -14.37 -9.69
CA VAL A 98 -2.04 -14.37 -9.07
C VAL A 98 -1.15 -13.30 -9.71
N ILE A 99 -1.14 -13.22 -11.04
CA ILE A 99 -0.39 -12.18 -11.77
C ILE A 99 -0.89 -10.79 -11.37
N TRP A 100 -2.21 -10.59 -11.30
CA TRP A 100 -2.80 -9.31 -10.91
C TRP A 100 -2.41 -8.89 -9.50
N VAL A 101 -2.58 -9.78 -8.52
CA VAL A 101 -2.27 -9.50 -7.11
C VAL A 101 -0.79 -9.24 -6.91
N LEU A 102 0.09 -10.04 -7.51
CA LEU A 102 1.54 -9.82 -7.42
C LEU A 102 1.97 -8.50 -8.07
N SER A 103 1.41 -8.17 -9.23
CA SER A 103 1.73 -6.92 -9.93
C SER A 103 1.39 -5.70 -9.08
N TRP A 104 0.16 -5.65 -8.55
CA TRP A 104 -0.27 -4.54 -7.69
C TRP A 104 0.46 -4.55 -6.34
N TYR A 105 0.65 -5.70 -5.72
CA TYR A 105 1.36 -5.81 -4.44
C TYR A 105 2.78 -5.28 -4.55
N THR A 106 3.54 -5.73 -5.55
CA THR A 106 4.90 -5.24 -5.82
C THR A 106 4.90 -3.76 -6.11
N PHE A 107 3.98 -3.26 -6.94
CA PHE A 107 3.87 -1.83 -7.23
C PHE A 107 3.72 -0.98 -5.97
N TYR A 108 2.75 -1.29 -5.10
CA TYR A 108 2.51 -0.53 -3.88
C TYR A 108 3.65 -0.66 -2.87
N LEU A 109 4.26 -1.85 -2.77
CA LEU A 109 5.37 -2.09 -1.86
C LEU A 109 6.62 -1.33 -2.31
N SER A 110 6.98 -1.41 -3.59
CA SER A 110 8.11 -0.68 -4.16
C SER A 110 7.97 0.84 -3.96
N LYS A 111 6.78 1.42 -4.16
CA LYS A 111 6.55 2.85 -3.86
C LYS A 111 6.77 3.17 -2.38
N THR A 112 6.26 2.34 -1.48
CA THR A 112 6.41 2.53 -0.03
C THR A 112 7.88 2.49 0.37
N ASP A 113 8.61 1.48 -0.10
CA ASP A 113 9.99 1.26 0.32
C ASP A 113 10.96 2.26 -0.32
N THR A 114 10.68 2.70 -1.55
CA THR A 114 11.42 3.79 -2.20
C THR A 114 11.28 5.09 -1.40
N LEU A 115 10.06 5.47 -1.00
CA LEU A 115 9.85 6.67 -0.19
C LEU A 115 10.57 6.56 1.17
N LYS A 116 10.42 5.42 1.87
CA LYS A 116 11.14 5.18 3.13
C LYS A 116 12.64 5.36 2.96
N HIS A 117 13.22 4.81 1.89
CA HIS A 117 14.64 4.91 1.62
C HIS A 117 15.08 6.36 1.41
N PHE A 118 14.32 7.16 0.65
CA PHE A 118 14.62 8.58 0.48
C PHE A 118 14.51 9.37 1.78
N LEU A 119 13.46 9.14 2.57
CA LEU A 119 13.27 9.82 3.85
C LEU A 119 14.37 9.49 4.85
N ILE A 120 14.75 8.22 4.96
CA ILE A 120 15.83 7.79 5.86
C ILE A 120 17.14 8.47 5.46
N ASN A 121 17.48 8.49 4.16
CA ASN A 121 18.72 9.08 3.68
C ASN A 121 18.74 10.61 3.73
N TRP A 122 17.59 11.27 3.55
CA TRP A 122 17.48 12.72 3.74
C TRP A 122 17.68 13.14 5.19
N SER A 123 17.29 12.27 6.12
CA SER A 123 17.39 12.54 7.56
C SER A 123 18.73 12.16 8.20
N LYS A 124 19.70 11.70 7.40
CA LYS A 124 21.09 11.54 7.82
C LYS A 124 21.84 12.85 7.66
#